data_AF-A0A7S0PNH1-F1
#
_entry.id   AF-A0A7S0PNH1-F1
#
_cell.length_a   1.000
_cell.length_b   1.000
_cell.length_c   1.000
_cell.angle_alpha   90.00
_cell.angle_beta   90.00
_cell.angle_gamma   90.00
#
_symmetry.space_group_name_H-M   'P 1'
#
loop_
_entity.id
_entity.type
_entity.pdbx_description
1 polymer ?
#
loop_
_entity_poly.entity_id
_entity_poly.type
_entity_poly.pdbx_seq_one_letter_code
_entity_poly.pdbx_strand_id
1 'polypeptide(L)'
;TATEPDLPSEIFKRSKHNKLGLSKVLDDVTMRSGEHDMRVFGTGTLAALTSKSAYVSFAASHYHFYSELENRLDEAHRADTPSGQVWGKFASELRRAHRLERDLEDLLGTSVGAHLPSPATSEYVAAIADAAERERGGPPLLLAHFYTRYLADLFGGSMMGWPTRRALGLADVPAFYTHDDASINEHRFEYVERVYAAINAAAVGVSDEDVAAVGEEAKLAFRCNAGVYREEGRGLSMNAALGGARVMWGYAK
;
A
#
# COMPACT_ATOMS: atom_id res chain seq x y z
N THR A 1 9.70 -13.81 -27.80
CA THR A 1 10.31 -12.49 -27.53
C THR A 1 9.98 -12.15 -26.10
N ALA A 2 10.96 -12.18 -25.19
CA ALA A 2 10.72 -11.77 -23.81
C ALA A 2 10.34 -10.29 -23.85
N THR A 3 9.09 -9.97 -23.50
CA THR A 3 8.64 -8.60 -23.28
C THR A 3 9.55 -7.99 -22.21
N GLU A 4 10.11 -6.81 -22.47
CA GLU A 4 10.85 -6.07 -21.43
C GLU A 4 9.97 -5.94 -20.18
N PRO A 5 10.51 -6.13 -18.97
CA PRO A 5 9.73 -6.04 -17.76
C PRO A 5 9.13 -4.64 -17.66
N ASP A 6 7.82 -4.58 -17.40
CA ASP A 6 7.11 -3.32 -17.30
C ASP A 6 7.68 -2.47 -16.15
N LEU A 7 8.31 -1.34 -16.49
CA LEU A 7 8.77 -0.40 -15.47
C LEU A 7 7.56 0.20 -14.74
N PRO A 8 7.55 0.26 -13.41
CA PRO A 8 6.54 0.91 -12.57
C PRO A 8 5.96 2.23 -13.07
N SER A 9 6.83 3.17 -13.45
CA SER A 9 6.41 4.47 -13.97
C SER A 9 5.67 4.38 -15.31
N GLU A 10 5.96 3.34 -16.09
CA GLU A 10 5.33 3.09 -17.39
C GLU A 10 4.02 2.34 -17.23
N ILE A 11 3.89 1.43 -16.26
CA ILE A 11 2.62 0.76 -15.94
C ILE A 11 1.58 1.80 -15.56
N PHE A 12 1.93 2.71 -14.65
CA PHE A 12 1.01 3.76 -14.21
C PHE A 12 0.52 4.65 -15.36
N LYS A 13 1.44 5.03 -16.27
CA LYS A 13 1.12 5.87 -17.44
C LYS A 13 0.34 5.13 -18.52
N ARG A 14 0.58 3.84 -18.69
CA ARG A 14 -0.07 3.00 -19.71
C ARG A 14 -1.43 2.50 -19.24
N SER A 15 -1.60 2.27 -17.95
CA SER A 15 -2.83 1.71 -17.38
C SER A 15 -3.93 2.76 -17.35
N LYS A 16 -4.61 2.92 -18.49
CA LYS A 16 -5.63 3.94 -18.75
C LYS A 16 -6.94 3.34 -19.22
N HIS A 17 -6.95 2.08 -19.67
CA HIS A 17 -8.09 1.53 -20.40
C HIS A 17 -9.31 1.38 -19.47
N ASN A 18 -9.08 0.89 -18.25
CA ASN A 18 -10.12 0.74 -17.24
C ASN A 18 -10.15 1.87 -16.20
N LYS A 19 -9.45 3.00 -16.41
CA LYS A 19 -9.58 4.18 -15.54
C LYS A 19 -10.85 4.96 -15.86
N LEU A 20 -11.99 4.41 -15.47
CA LEU A 20 -13.35 4.90 -15.73
C LEU A 20 -14.16 4.89 -14.42
N GLY A 21 -15.28 5.62 -14.35
CA GLY A 21 -16.16 5.59 -13.17
C GLY A 21 -15.41 5.79 -11.84
N LEU A 22 -15.61 4.88 -10.89
CA LEU A 22 -14.98 4.95 -9.56
C LEU A 22 -13.45 4.86 -9.60
N SER A 23 -12.87 3.96 -10.40
CA SER A 23 -11.40 3.87 -10.51
C SER A 23 -10.77 5.16 -11.04
N LYS A 24 -11.47 5.87 -11.93
CA LYS A 24 -11.04 7.19 -12.41
C LYS A 24 -11.06 8.24 -11.29
N VAL A 25 -12.11 8.25 -10.47
CA VAL A 25 -12.21 9.19 -9.34
C VAL A 25 -11.06 8.96 -8.35
N LEU A 26 -10.77 7.70 -8.02
CA LEU A 26 -9.64 7.35 -7.16
C LEU A 26 -8.28 7.77 -7.77
N ASP A 27 -8.09 7.57 -9.08
CA ASP A 27 -6.88 8.02 -9.78
C ASP A 27 -6.74 9.54 -9.84
N ASP A 28 -7.82 10.26 -10.14
CA ASP A 28 -7.81 11.72 -10.21
C ASP A 28 -7.56 12.34 -8.83
N VAL A 29 -8.14 11.78 -7.76
CA VAL A 29 -7.81 12.18 -6.38
C VAL A 29 -6.31 12.02 -6.14
N THR A 30 -5.76 10.84 -6.45
CA THR A 30 -4.34 10.54 -6.26
C THR A 30 -3.43 11.54 -6.99
N MET A 31 -3.73 11.82 -8.26
CA MET A 31 -2.81 12.54 -9.14
C MET A 31 -3.01 14.06 -9.15
N ARG A 32 -4.20 14.55 -8.79
CA ARG A 32 -4.56 15.97 -8.99
C ARG A 32 -4.77 16.73 -7.69
N SER A 33 -5.09 16.07 -6.57
CA SER A 33 -5.35 16.78 -5.30
C SER A 33 -4.10 17.03 -4.46
N GLY A 34 -2.92 16.56 -4.88
CA GLY A 34 -1.65 16.74 -4.15
C GLY A 34 -1.50 15.88 -2.90
N GLU A 35 -2.45 15.00 -2.61
CA GLU A 35 -2.44 14.11 -1.44
C GLU A 35 -1.44 12.94 -1.62
N HIS A 36 -1.12 12.57 -2.85
CA HIS A 36 -0.05 11.63 -3.18
C HIS A 36 1.32 12.33 -3.17
N ASP A 37 1.82 12.65 -1.98
CA ASP A 37 3.11 13.31 -1.79
C ASP A 37 4.28 12.30 -1.92
N MET A 38 4.71 12.08 -3.16
CA MET A 38 5.86 11.22 -3.48
C MET A 38 7.15 11.62 -2.77
N ARG A 39 7.31 12.89 -2.36
CA ARG A 39 8.48 13.32 -1.60
C ARG A 39 8.41 12.76 -0.19
N VAL A 40 7.26 12.86 0.48
CA VAL A 40 7.04 12.28 1.81
C VAL A 40 7.22 10.77 1.78
N PHE A 41 6.62 10.06 0.82
CA PHE A 41 6.75 8.61 0.74
C PHE A 41 8.19 8.18 0.45
N GLY A 42 8.87 8.83 -0.50
CA GLY A 42 10.27 8.53 -0.82
C GLY A 42 11.22 8.81 0.35
N THR A 43 11.09 9.97 1.00
CA THR A 43 11.95 10.34 2.13
C THR A 43 11.68 9.50 3.38
N GLY A 44 10.42 9.20 3.69
CA GLY A 44 10.07 8.29 4.79
C GLY A 44 10.57 6.86 4.54
N THR A 45 10.46 6.37 3.30
CA THR A 45 11.04 5.07 2.92
C THR A 45 12.55 5.05 3.14
N LEU A 46 13.27 6.08 2.66
CA LEU A 46 14.72 6.15 2.87
C LEU A 46 15.08 6.29 4.36
N ALA A 47 14.31 7.05 5.14
CA ALA A 47 14.51 7.17 6.59
C ALA A 47 14.37 5.81 7.31
N ALA A 48 13.43 4.97 6.89
CA ALA A 48 13.29 3.60 7.41
C ALA A 48 14.53 2.73 7.14
N LEU A 49 15.30 3.02 6.09
CA LEU A 49 16.51 2.27 5.73
C LEU A 49 17.77 2.72 6.47
N THR A 50 17.68 3.64 7.43
CA THR A 50 18.85 4.11 8.22
C THR A 50 19.43 3.02 9.11
N SER A 51 18.58 2.15 9.67
CA SER A 51 18.96 1.06 10.56
C SER A 51 17.89 -0.04 10.58
N LYS A 52 18.25 -1.25 11.07
CA LYS A 52 17.26 -2.33 11.26
C LYS A 52 16.15 -1.92 12.24
N SER A 53 16.47 -1.15 13.29
CA SER A 53 15.47 -0.67 14.24
C SER A 53 14.46 0.30 13.60
N ALA A 54 14.94 1.20 12.73
CA ALA A 54 14.04 2.10 11.99
C ALA A 54 13.12 1.31 11.05
N TYR A 55 13.67 0.31 10.37
CA TYR A 55 12.88 -0.57 9.52
C TYR A 55 11.89 -1.45 10.28
N VAL A 56 12.22 -1.90 11.50
CA VAL A 56 11.28 -2.59 12.40
C VAL A 56 10.07 -1.70 12.71
N SER A 57 10.29 -0.43 13.06
CA SER A 57 9.19 0.52 13.30
C SER A 57 8.34 0.69 12.04
N PHE A 58 8.97 0.88 10.88
CA PHE A 58 8.29 0.97 9.59
C PHE A 58 7.41 -0.26 9.29
N ALA A 59 7.99 -1.46 9.42
CA ALA A 59 7.31 -2.71 9.14
C ALA A 59 6.16 -2.98 10.14
N ALA A 60 6.36 -2.65 11.42
CA ALA A 60 5.33 -2.79 12.44
C ALA A 60 4.14 -1.84 12.20
N SER A 61 4.38 -0.56 11.88
CA SER A 61 3.29 0.37 11.54
C SER A 61 2.52 -0.10 10.31
N HIS A 62 3.23 -0.57 9.28
CA HIS A 62 2.62 -1.14 8.09
C HIS A 62 1.76 -2.36 8.44
N TYR A 63 2.27 -3.26 9.28
CA TYR A 63 1.50 -4.42 9.72
C TYR A 63 0.16 -3.99 10.33
N HIS A 64 0.16 -3.01 11.22
CA HIS A 64 -1.07 -2.63 11.94
C HIS A 64 -2.17 -2.15 11.01
N PHE A 65 -1.89 -1.24 10.07
CA PHE A 65 -2.92 -0.76 9.16
C PHE A 65 -3.27 -1.79 8.07
N TYR A 66 -2.33 -2.63 7.60
CA TYR A 66 -2.66 -3.72 6.67
C TYR A 66 -3.53 -4.79 7.35
N SER A 67 -3.20 -5.15 8.59
CA SER A 67 -3.97 -6.12 9.37
C SER A 67 -5.40 -5.64 9.57
N GLU A 68 -5.60 -4.38 9.97
CA GLU A 68 -6.94 -3.80 10.08
C GLU A 68 -7.66 -3.79 8.71
N LEU A 69 -7.01 -3.30 7.66
CA LEU A 69 -7.60 -3.24 6.32
C LEU A 69 -8.02 -4.63 5.82
N GLU A 70 -7.15 -5.62 5.94
CA GLU A 70 -7.42 -7.00 5.51
C GLU A 70 -8.56 -7.62 6.32
N ASN A 71 -8.61 -7.42 7.64
CA ASN A 71 -9.70 -7.90 8.47
C ASN A 71 -11.05 -7.27 8.08
N ARG A 72 -11.07 -5.96 7.83
CA ARG A 72 -12.28 -5.25 7.37
C ARG A 72 -12.71 -5.66 5.97
N LEU A 73 -11.77 -5.87 5.06
CA LEU A 73 -12.07 -6.39 3.73
C LEU A 73 -12.58 -7.85 3.78
N ASP A 74 -12.13 -8.66 4.74
CA ASP A 74 -12.65 -10.01 4.98
C ASP A 74 -14.07 -10.02 5.55
N GLU A 75 -14.38 -9.08 6.46
CA GLU A 75 -15.74 -8.82 6.91
C GLU A 75 -16.64 -8.39 5.74
N ALA A 76 -16.17 -7.42 4.94
CA ALA A 76 -16.86 -6.92 3.76
C ALA A 76 -17.11 -8.03 2.72
N HIS A 77 -16.13 -8.92 2.50
CA HIS A 77 -16.27 -10.06 1.60
C HIS A 77 -17.34 -11.05 2.08
N ARG A 78 -17.35 -11.38 3.39
CA ARG A 78 -18.39 -12.24 3.97
C ARG A 78 -19.78 -11.61 3.91
N ALA A 79 -19.86 -10.28 3.94
CA ALA A 79 -21.10 -9.53 3.83
C ALA A 79 -21.50 -9.21 2.37
N ASP A 80 -20.72 -9.66 1.38
CA ASP A 80 -20.93 -9.42 -0.05
C ASP A 80 -21.10 -7.92 -0.40
N THR A 81 -20.37 -7.04 0.28
CA THR A 81 -20.34 -5.61 -0.08
C THR A 81 -19.55 -5.41 -1.37
N PRO A 82 -19.71 -4.27 -2.08
CA PRO A 82 -18.91 -3.99 -3.27
C PRO A 82 -17.40 -4.06 -3.02
N SER A 83 -16.91 -3.53 -1.89
CA SER A 83 -15.50 -3.65 -1.50
C SER A 83 -15.09 -5.10 -1.28
N GLY A 84 -15.95 -5.89 -0.64
CA GLY A 84 -15.79 -7.32 -0.43
C GLY A 84 -15.72 -8.14 -1.71
N GLN A 85 -16.49 -7.77 -2.74
CA GLN A 85 -16.48 -8.42 -4.05
C GLN A 85 -15.18 -8.17 -4.82
N VAL A 86 -14.59 -6.98 -4.69
CA VAL A 86 -13.25 -6.70 -5.23
C VAL A 86 -12.22 -7.51 -4.45
N TRP A 87 -12.26 -7.44 -3.11
CA TRP A 87 -11.29 -8.14 -2.27
C TRP A 87 -11.26 -9.64 -2.51
N GLY A 88 -12.42 -10.29 -2.60
CA GLY A 88 -12.52 -11.74 -2.86
C GLY A 88 -11.82 -12.21 -4.13
N LYS A 89 -11.62 -11.33 -5.12
CA LYS A 89 -10.91 -11.65 -6.37
C LYS A 89 -9.40 -11.60 -6.25
N PHE A 90 -8.85 -10.84 -5.31
CA PHE A 90 -7.42 -10.52 -5.24
C PHE A 90 -6.77 -10.82 -3.88
N ALA A 91 -7.55 -11.20 -2.85
CA ALA A 91 -7.08 -11.39 -1.49
C ALA A 91 -5.92 -12.39 -1.39
N SER A 92 -5.97 -13.50 -2.13
CA SER A 92 -4.91 -14.52 -2.16
C SER A 92 -3.56 -13.96 -2.60
N GLU A 93 -3.57 -12.94 -3.45
CA GLU A 93 -2.39 -12.43 -4.15
C GLU A 93 -1.85 -11.13 -3.50
N LEU A 94 -2.75 -10.34 -2.90
CA LEU A 94 -2.46 -8.99 -2.42
C LEU A 94 -2.20 -8.88 -0.91
N ARG A 95 -2.67 -9.79 -0.06
CA ARG A 95 -2.46 -9.71 1.40
C ARG A 95 -1.00 -9.49 1.80
N ARG A 96 -0.74 -8.52 2.66
CA ARG A 96 0.58 -8.07 3.14
C ARG A 96 0.79 -8.31 4.62
N ALA A 97 -0.24 -8.31 5.46
CA ALA A 97 -0.08 -8.35 6.93
C ALA A 97 0.74 -9.56 7.38
N HIS A 98 0.40 -10.77 6.92
CA HIS A 98 1.15 -11.99 7.23
C HIS A 98 2.62 -11.96 6.75
N ARG A 99 2.92 -11.22 5.67
CA ARG A 99 4.30 -11.09 5.16
C ARG A 99 5.12 -10.14 6.01
N LEU A 100 4.50 -9.06 6.48
CA LEU A 100 5.12 -8.11 7.41
C LEU A 100 5.40 -8.77 8.77
N GLU A 101 4.48 -9.59 9.26
CA GLU A 101 4.68 -10.40 10.46
C GLU A 101 5.88 -11.34 10.31
N ARG A 102 5.91 -12.10 9.21
CA ARG A 102 7.04 -12.98 8.88
C ARG A 102 8.36 -12.21 8.77
N ASP A 103 8.36 -11.03 8.15
CA ASP A 103 9.57 -10.21 8.04
C ASP A 103 10.09 -9.74 9.41
N LEU A 104 9.19 -9.35 10.31
CA LEU A 104 9.54 -8.99 11.69
C LEU A 104 10.18 -10.17 12.43
N GLU A 105 9.61 -11.36 12.30
CA GLU A 105 10.07 -12.57 13.01
C GLU A 105 11.36 -13.12 12.40
N ASP A 106 11.34 -13.44 11.11
CA ASP A 106 12.41 -14.18 10.44
C ASP A 106 13.63 -13.32 10.10
N LEU A 107 13.41 -12.05 9.69
CA LEU A 107 14.49 -11.18 9.23
C LEU A 107 14.98 -10.20 10.30
N LEU A 108 14.12 -9.85 11.25
CA LEU A 108 14.38 -8.79 12.22
C LEU A 108 14.42 -9.30 13.68
N GLY A 109 14.03 -10.55 13.93
CA GLY A 109 14.14 -11.21 15.23
C GLY A 109 13.25 -10.59 16.30
N THR A 110 12.07 -10.08 15.92
CA THR A 110 11.11 -9.46 16.84
C THR A 110 9.68 -9.85 16.46
N SER A 111 8.73 -9.78 17.39
CA SER A 111 7.32 -10.01 17.10
C SER A 111 6.56 -8.69 16.99
N VAL A 112 5.49 -8.67 16.22
CA VAL A 112 4.67 -7.46 16.08
C VAL A 112 4.05 -7.00 17.40
N GLY A 113 3.73 -7.93 18.31
CA GLY A 113 3.23 -7.62 19.65
C GLY A 113 4.20 -6.81 20.51
N ALA A 114 5.50 -6.76 20.18
CA ALA A 114 6.47 -5.92 20.86
C ALA A 114 6.43 -4.44 20.41
N HIS A 115 5.70 -4.13 19.34
CA HIS A 115 5.67 -2.81 18.70
C HIS A 115 4.23 -2.31 18.61
N LEU A 116 3.78 -1.56 19.61
CA LEU A 116 2.46 -0.93 19.60
C LEU A 116 2.34 0.09 18.47
N PRO A 117 1.14 0.27 17.87
CA PRO A 117 0.94 1.26 16.83
C PRO A 117 1.28 2.66 17.35
N SER A 118 2.02 3.41 16.55
CA SER A 118 2.32 4.81 16.83
C SER A 118 1.05 5.67 16.75
N PRO A 119 1.08 6.95 17.18
CA PRO A 119 -0.09 7.83 17.04
C PRO A 119 -0.61 7.95 15.60
N ALA A 120 0.26 8.16 14.61
CA ALA A 120 -0.16 8.27 13.21
C ALA A 120 -0.69 6.92 12.67
N THR A 121 -0.09 5.81 13.10
CA THR A 121 -0.56 4.47 12.74
C THR A 121 -1.93 4.19 13.34
N SER A 122 -2.15 4.57 14.60
CA SER A 122 -3.43 4.42 15.30
C SER A 122 -4.52 5.25 14.64
N GLU A 123 -4.20 6.47 14.20
CA GLU A 123 -5.11 7.31 13.41
C GLU A 123 -5.50 6.62 12.09
N TYR A 124 -4.54 6.01 11.40
CA TYR A 124 -4.83 5.32 10.15
C TYR A 124 -5.69 4.06 10.35
N VAL A 125 -5.37 3.25 11.38
CA VAL A 125 -6.19 2.09 11.78
C VAL A 125 -7.61 2.53 12.11
N ALA A 126 -7.78 3.63 12.86
CA ALA A 126 -9.09 4.16 13.19
C ALA A 126 -9.86 4.64 11.95
N ALA A 127 -9.19 5.28 10.98
CA ALA A 127 -9.82 5.70 9.73
C ALA A 127 -10.32 4.50 8.90
N ILE A 128 -9.56 3.41 8.84
CA ILE A 128 -9.99 2.17 8.17
C ILE A 128 -11.21 1.56 8.87
N ALA A 129 -11.18 1.49 10.21
CA ALA A 129 -12.29 0.96 10.99
C ALA A 129 -13.58 1.78 10.81
N ASP A 130 -13.46 3.12 10.82
CA ASP A 130 -14.57 4.04 10.58
C ASP A 130 -15.14 3.92 9.15
N ALA A 131 -14.27 3.78 8.14
CA ALA A 131 -14.69 3.53 6.76
C ALA A 131 -15.47 2.22 6.63
N ALA A 132 -15.00 1.15 7.29
CA ALA A 132 -15.68 -0.14 7.31
C ALA A 132 -17.08 -0.04 7.94
N GLU A 133 -17.23 0.74 9.01
CA GLU A 133 -18.52 0.92 9.68
C GLU A 133 -19.49 1.74 8.82
N ARG A 134 -19.02 2.85 8.23
CA ARG A 134 -19.84 3.68 7.33
C ARG A 134 -20.24 2.96 6.04
N GLU A 135 -19.44 2.00 5.58
CA GLU A 135 -19.78 1.16 4.42
C GLU A 135 -20.96 0.22 4.72
N ARG A 136 -21.26 -0.11 5.99
CA ARG A 136 -22.40 -0.97 6.35
C ARG A 136 -23.73 -0.29 5.97
N GLY A 137 -24.19 -0.54 4.75
CA GLY A 137 -25.38 0.11 4.17
C GLY A 137 -25.09 1.48 3.53
N GLY A 138 -23.83 1.82 3.29
CA GLY A 138 -23.39 3.08 2.70
C GLY A 138 -22.49 2.90 1.48
N PRO A 139 -21.73 3.94 1.08
CA PRO A 139 -20.79 3.88 -0.02
C PRO A 139 -19.67 2.85 0.22
N PRO A 140 -19.04 2.30 -0.84
CA PRO A 140 -17.97 1.30 -0.73
C PRO A 140 -16.62 1.95 -0.36
N LEU A 141 -16.55 2.48 0.86
CA LEU A 141 -15.45 3.30 1.37
C LEU A 141 -14.15 2.51 1.56
N LEU A 142 -14.20 1.20 1.81
CA LEU A 142 -13.00 0.37 1.90
C LEU A 142 -12.25 0.28 0.57
N LEU A 143 -12.91 0.52 -0.58
CA LEU A 143 -12.23 0.62 -1.88
C LEU A 143 -11.24 1.79 -1.94
N ALA A 144 -11.45 2.87 -1.19
CA ALA A 144 -10.47 3.95 -1.11
C ALA A 144 -9.17 3.49 -0.44
N HIS A 145 -9.25 2.82 0.70
CA HIS A 145 -8.09 2.30 1.42
C HIS A 145 -7.40 1.17 0.65
N PHE A 146 -8.18 0.24 0.08
CA PHE A 146 -7.68 -0.79 -0.83
C PHE A 146 -6.91 -0.17 -1.99
N TYR A 147 -7.49 0.84 -2.64
CA TYR A 147 -6.86 1.53 -3.76
C TYR A 147 -5.54 2.17 -3.32
N THR A 148 -5.56 2.99 -2.26
CA THR A 148 -4.38 3.72 -1.78
C THR A 148 -3.21 2.80 -1.45
N ARG A 149 -3.46 1.63 -0.85
CA ARG A 149 -2.40 0.70 -0.43
C ARG A 149 -1.97 -0.26 -1.53
N TYR A 150 -2.89 -1.05 -2.07
CA TYR A 150 -2.49 -2.14 -2.96
C TYR A 150 -2.07 -1.66 -4.34
N LEU A 151 -2.63 -0.57 -4.86
CA LEU A 151 -2.12 -0.01 -6.12
C LEU A 151 -0.73 0.59 -5.92
N ALA A 152 -0.42 1.20 -4.78
CA ALA A 152 0.93 1.68 -4.48
C ALA A 152 1.94 0.53 -4.45
N ASP A 153 1.56 -0.60 -3.84
CA ASP A 153 2.40 -1.81 -3.79
C ASP A 153 2.66 -2.38 -5.19
N LEU A 154 1.61 -2.44 -6.02
CA LEU A 154 1.68 -2.92 -7.41
C LEU A 154 2.50 -1.97 -8.29
N PHE A 155 2.34 -0.65 -8.13
CA PHE A 155 3.10 0.30 -8.94
C PHE A 155 4.56 0.32 -8.53
N GLY A 156 4.93 0.65 -7.29
CA GLY A 156 6.32 0.94 -6.93
C GLY A 156 6.86 0.20 -5.72
N GLY A 157 5.99 -0.29 -4.83
CA GLY A 157 6.39 -0.89 -3.56
C GLY A 157 7.39 -2.03 -3.72
N SER A 158 7.12 -2.97 -4.65
CA SER A 158 7.98 -4.15 -4.85
C SER A 158 9.43 -3.81 -5.23
N MET A 159 9.69 -2.65 -5.85
CA MET A 159 11.06 -2.25 -6.25
C MET A 159 11.98 -2.03 -5.06
N MET A 160 11.43 -1.74 -3.87
CA MET A 160 12.21 -1.43 -2.68
C MET A 160 12.76 -2.67 -1.96
N GLY A 161 12.35 -3.89 -2.34
CA GLY A 161 12.81 -5.11 -1.68
C GLY A 161 14.33 -5.31 -1.72
N TRP A 162 14.92 -5.25 -2.92
CA TRP A 162 16.37 -5.43 -3.07
C TRP A 162 17.19 -4.29 -2.43
N PRO A 163 16.85 -2.99 -2.63
CA PRO A 163 17.48 -1.89 -1.91
C PRO A 163 17.41 -2.05 -0.39
N THR A 164 16.27 -2.49 0.15
CA THR A 164 16.07 -2.71 1.60
C THR A 164 17.00 -3.78 2.13
N ARG A 165 17.05 -4.94 1.45
CA ARG A 165 17.96 -6.04 1.80
C ARG A 165 19.41 -5.57 1.86
N ARG A 166 19.86 -4.84 0.83
CA ARG A 166 21.24 -4.34 0.75
C ARG A 166 21.55 -3.30 1.82
N ALA A 167 20.70 -2.30 1.98
CA ALA A 167 20.91 -1.23 2.96
C ALA A 167 21.03 -1.81 4.37
N LEU A 168 20.16 -2.76 4.72
CA LEU A 168 20.07 -3.26 6.09
C LEU A 168 20.92 -4.52 6.35
N GLY A 169 21.54 -5.10 5.31
CA GLY A 169 22.29 -6.35 5.43
C GLY A 169 21.40 -7.49 5.91
N LEU A 170 20.20 -7.61 5.33
CA LEU A 170 19.27 -8.70 5.63
C LEU A 170 19.68 -9.97 4.89
N ALA A 171 19.36 -11.13 5.47
CA ALA A 171 19.65 -12.42 4.87
C ALA A 171 18.93 -12.56 3.51
N ASP A 172 17.66 -12.15 3.46
CA ASP A 172 16.81 -12.21 2.28
C ASP A 172 16.08 -10.88 2.01
N VAL A 173 15.41 -10.78 0.87
CA VAL A 173 14.49 -9.69 0.53
C VAL A 173 13.26 -9.80 1.43
N PRO A 174 12.80 -8.71 2.06
CA PRO A 174 11.57 -8.73 2.85
C PRO A 174 10.38 -9.22 2.02
N ALA A 175 9.67 -10.22 2.55
CA ALA A 175 8.51 -10.85 1.96
C ALA A 175 7.41 -9.84 1.65
N PHE A 176 7.29 -8.76 2.43
CA PHE A 176 6.37 -7.64 2.17
C PHE A 176 6.43 -7.15 0.72
N TYR A 177 7.63 -7.08 0.14
CA TYR A 177 7.87 -6.59 -1.23
C TYR A 177 7.70 -7.65 -2.32
N THR A 178 7.36 -8.89 -1.95
CA THR A 178 7.26 -10.03 -2.88
C THR A 178 5.82 -10.48 -3.08
N HIS A 179 5.49 -10.89 -4.29
CA HIS A 179 4.22 -11.54 -4.63
C HIS A 179 4.51 -12.92 -5.20
N ASP A 180 3.72 -13.91 -4.79
CA ASP A 180 3.90 -15.29 -5.28
C ASP A 180 3.20 -15.49 -6.63
N ASP A 181 2.28 -14.60 -6.99
CA ASP A 181 1.53 -14.67 -8.24
C ASP A 181 2.38 -14.20 -9.43
N ALA A 182 2.58 -15.10 -10.39
CA ALA A 182 3.36 -14.82 -11.59
C ALA A 182 2.77 -13.68 -12.42
N SER A 183 1.46 -13.47 -12.42
CA SER A 183 0.84 -12.39 -13.19
C SER A 183 1.16 -11.00 -12.61
N ILE A 184 1.40 -10.87 -11.29
CA ILE A 184 1.89 -9.61 -10.71
C ILE A 184 3.35 -9.33 -11.10
N ASN A 185 4.15 -10.38 -11.23
CA ASN A 185 5.59 -10.26 -11.50
C ASN A 185 5.89 -10.11 -13.01
N GLU A 186 5.13 -10.79 -13.87
CA GLU A 186 5.39 -10.90 -15.31
C GLU A 186 4.41 -10.07 -16.17
N HIS A 187 3.18 -9.84 -15.67
CA HIS A 187 2.06 -9.24 -16.40
C HIS A 187 1.36 -8.15 -15.57
N ARG A 188 2.17 -7.33 -14.92
CA ARG A 188 1.73 -6.37 -13.92
C ARG A 188 0.77 -5.33 -14.48
N PHE A 189 0.98 -4.90 -15.72
CA PHE A 189 0.06 -4.00 -16.41
C PHE A 189 -1.34 -4.61 -16.53
N GLU A 190 -1.44 -5.85 -17.02
CA GLU A 190 -2.71 -6.55 -17.14
C GLU A 190 -3.34 -6.77 -15.77
N TYR A 191 -2.53 -7.05 -14.74
CA TYR A 191 -3.00 -7.19 -13.36
C TYR A 191 -3.70 -5.91 -12.86
N VAL A 192 -3.03 -4.76 -12.99
CA VAL A 192 -3.58 -3.47 -12.57
C VAL A 192 -4.88 -3.14 -13.33
N GLU A 193 -4.93 -3.41 -14.63
CA GLU A 193 -6.15 -3.24 -15.43
C GLU A 193 -7.30 -4.14 -14.93
N ARG A 194 -7.03 -5.38 -14.50
CA ARG A 194 -8.05 -6.24 -13.87
C ARG A 194 -8.55 -5.65 -12.56
N VAL A 195 -7.67 -5.06 -11.75
CA VAL A 195 -8.05 -4.39 -10.49
C VAL A 195 -8.98 -3.21 -10.79
N TYR A 196 -8.64 -2.35 -11.74
CA TYR A 196 -9.51 -1.24 -12.14
C TYR A 196 -10.85 -1.71 -12.69
N ALA A 197 -10.87 -2.74 -13.54
CA ALA A 197 -12.10 -3.32 -14.04
C ALA A 197 -12.98 -3.87 -12.92
N ALA A 198 -12.39 -4.53 -11.91
CA ALA A 198 -13.12 -5.04 -10.76
C ALA A 198 -13.71 -3.92 -9.89
N ILE A 199 -12.96 -2.84 -9.64
CA ILE A 199 -13.46 -1.64 -8.94
C ILE A 199 -14.66 -1.05 -9.66
N ASN A 200 -14.58 -0.91 -10.99
CA ASN A 200 -15.67 -0.35 -11.78
C ASN A 200 -16.90 -1.26 -11.80
N ALA A 201 -16.69 -2.58 -11.90
CA ALA A 201 -17.78 -3.55 -11.86
C ALA A 201 -18.50 -3.55 -10.51
N ALA A 202 -17.75 -3.45 -9.40
CA ALA A 202 -18.33 -3.35 -8.05
C ALA A 202 -19.08 -2.03 -7.84
N ALA A 203 -18.68 -0.96 -8.53
CA ALA A 203 -19.34 0.34 -8.47
C ALA A 203 -20.60 0.47 -9.34
N VAL A 204 -21.02 -0.58 -10.06
CA VAL A 204 -22.25 -0.54 -10.86
C VAL A 204 -23.46 -0.33 -9.95
N GLY A 205 -24.20 0.76 -10.16
CA GLY A 205 -25.37 1.11 -9.36
C GLY A 205 -25.07 1.95 -8.11
N VAL A 206 -23.79 2.25 -7.84
CA VAL A 206 -23.40 3.24 -6.82
C VAL A 206 -23.73 4.63 -7.34
N SER A 207 -24.31 5.49 -6.49
CA SER A 207 -24.71 6.84 -6.88
C SER A 207 -23.50 7.75 -7.10
N ASP A 208 -23.66 8.84 -7.85
CA ASP A 208 -22.58 9.83 -8.04
C ASP A 208 -22.16 10.48 -6.71
N GLU A 209 -23.09 10.65 -5.78
CA GLU A 209 -22.83 11.14 -4.41
C GLU A 209 -21.95 10.16 -3.63
N ASP A 210 -22.27 8.88 -3.69
CA ASP A 210 -21.48 7.82 -3.05
C ASP A 210 -20.09 7.67 -3.67
N VAL A 211 -19.98 7.79 -5.01
CA VAL A 211 -18.70 7.82 -5.70
C VAL A 211 -17.85 9.02 -5.23
N ALA A 212 -18.46 10.19 -5.05
CA ALA A 212 -17.76 11.35 -4.51
C ALA A 212 -17.32 11.13 -3.05
N ALA A 213 -18.15 10.48 -2.23
CA ALA A 213 -17.80 10.12 -0.86
C ALA A 213 -16.59 9.17 -0.80
N VAL A 214 -16.50 8.18 -1.69
CA VAL A 214 -15.31 7.32 -1.82
C VAL A 214 -14.09 8.13 -2.28
N GLY A 215 -14.26 9.15 -3.12
CA GLY A 215 -13.20 10.08 -3.48
C GLY A 215 -12.64 10.88 -2.28
N GLU A 216 -13.51 11.39 -1.40
CA GLU A 216 -13.09 12.06 -0.17
C GLU A 216 -12.41 11.11 0.82
N GLU A 217 -12.90 9.87 0.92
CA GLU A 217 -12.28 8.82 1.72
C GLU A 217 -10.87 8.49 1.21
N ALA A 218 -10.66 8.46 -0.11
CA ALA A 218 -9.33 8.24 -0.68
C ALA A 218 -8.35 9.34 -0.29
N LYS A 219 -8.79 10.61 -0.26
CA LYS A 219 -7.95 11.71 0.25
C LYS A 219 -7.58 11.49 1.72
N LEU A 220 -8.54 11.05 2.54
CA LEU A 220 -8.27 10.72 3.94
C LEU A 220 -7.24 9.58 4.05
N ALA A 221 -7.41 8.49 3.31
CA ALA A 221 -6.47 7.38 3.28
C ALA A 221 -5.05 7.83 2.90
N PHE A 222 -4.91 8.68 1.88
CA PHE A 222 -3.61 9.25 1.51
C PHE A 222 -3.00 10.14 2.60
N ARG A 223 -3.82 10.97 3.26
CA ARG A 223 -3.35 11.82 4.39
C ARG A 223 -2.87 11.00 5.58
N CYS A 224 -3.65 10.01 6.00
CA CYS A 224 -3.28 9.10 7.09
C CYS A 224 -1.99 8.35 6.74
N ASN A 225 -1.90 7.82 5.51
CA ASN A 225 -0.69 7.17 5.03
C ASN A 225 0.52 8.12 5.07
N ALA A 226 0.39 9.34 4.54
CA ALA A 226 1.46 10.35 4.62
C ALA A 226 1.82 10.70 6.06
N GLY A 227 0.85 10.69 6.98
CA GLY A 227 1.07 10.84 8.43
C GLY A 227 2.03 9.81 9.00
N VAL A 228 1.82 8.53 8.67
CA VAL A 228 2.71 7.41 9.09
C VAL A 228 4.14 7.65 8.58
N TYR A 229 4.31 7.92 7.28
CA TYR A 229 5.65 8.17 6.70
C TYR A 229 6.35 9.40 7.29
N ARG A 230 5.61 10.47 7.63
CA ARG A 230 6.20 11.65 8.29
C ARG A 230 6.64 11.35 9.72
N GLU A 231 5.86 10.57 10.45
CA GLU A 231 6.17 10.20 11.83
C GLU A 231 7.41 9.30 11.90
N GLU A 232 7.49 8.31 11.03
CA GLU A 232 8.65 7.41 10.93
C GLU A 232 9.88 8.15 10.37
N GLY A 233 9.63 9.13 9.51
CA GLY A 233 10.65 9.98 8.91
C GLY A 233 11.16 11.13 9.78
N ARG A 234 10.72 11.31 11.04
CA ARG A 234 11.13 12.47 11.89
C ARG A 234 12.62 12.80 11.73
N GLY A 235 12.94 14.01 11.25
CA GLY A 235 14.27 14.39 10.76
C GLY A 235 14.50 14.19 9.25
N LEU A 236 13.43 14.22 8.44
CA LEU A 236 13.32 13.69 7.07
C LEU A 236 14.51 14.00 6.14
N SER A 237 15.13 15.18 6.19
CA SER A 237 16.24 15.50 5.30
C SER A 237 17.54 14.74 5.64
N MET A 238 17.89 14.65 6.92
CA MET A 238 19.11 14.00 7.37
C MET A 238 18.97 12.48 7.37
N ASN A 239 17.84 11.95 7.84
CA ASN A 239 17.60 10.51 7.86
C ASN A 239 17.43 9.93 6.45
N ALA A 240 16.74 10.62 5.54
CA ALA A 240 16.67 10.17 4.15
C ALA A 240 18.04 10.19 3.46
N ALA A 241 18.88 11.20 3.72
CA ALA A 241 20.24 11.25 3.19
C ALA A 241 21.11 10.08 3.71
N LEU A 242 21.03 9.79 5.01
CA LEU A 242 21.73 8.66 5.62
C LEU A 242 21.24 7.31 5.08
N GLY A 243 19.92 7.14 4.93
CA GLY A 243 19.33 5.94 4.32
C GLY A 243 19.77 5.75 2.87
N GLY A 244 19.75 6.81 2.06
CA GLY A 244 20.23 6.80 0.68
C GLY A 244 21.72 6.45 0.59
N ALA A 245 22.57 7.03 1.45
CA ALA A 245 23.99 6.68 1.53
C ALA A 245 24.19 5.20 1.89
N ARG A 246 23.36 4.65 2.78
CA ARG A 246 23.42 3.24 3.18
C ARG A 246 23.01 2.30 2.04
N VAL A 247 21.99 2.66 1.25
CA VAL A 247 21.64 1.95 0.01
C VAL A 247 22.84 1.92 -0.93
N MET A 248 23.44 3.08 -1.23
CA MET A 248 24.60 3.17 -2.13
C MET A 248 25.80 2.36 -1.63
N TRP A 249 26.09 2.41 -0.34
CA TRP A 249 27.15 1.60 0.28
C TRP A 249 26.86 0.10 0.18
N GLY A 250 25.59 -0.31 0.30
CA GLY A 250 25.15 -1.69 0.11
C GLY A 250 25.29 -2.21 -1.32
N TYR A 251 25.32 -1.33 -2.33
CA TYR A 251 25.67 -1.68 -3.72
C TYR A 251 27.18 -1.82 -3.95
N ALA A 252 28.00 -1.10 -3.17
CA ALA A 252 29.46 -1.13 -3.28
C ALA A 252 30.10 -2.37 -2.63
N LYS A 253 29.31 -3.18 -1.93
CA LYS A 253 29.68 -4.47 -1.32
C LYS A 253 29.08 -5.64 -2.10
#